data_AF-A0A976CW32-F1
#
_entry.id   AF-A0A976CW32-F1
#
_cell.length_a   1.000
_cell.length_b   1.000
_cell.length_c   1.000
_cell.angle_alpha   90.00
_cell.angle_beta   90.00
_cell.angle_gamma   90.00
#
_symmetry.space_group_name_H-M   'P 1'
#
loop_
_entity.id
_entity.type
_entity.pdbx_description
1 polymer ?
#
loop_
_entity_poly.entity_id
_entity_poly.type
_entity_poly.pdbx_seq_one_letter_code
_entity_poly.pdbx_strand_id
1 'polypeptide(L)' 'MGRTSDAKQRLIEAMHDLIWLGSYGSTSVDQICKLAGVKKGSFYHFFESKAELAIARGALGL' A
#
# COMPACT_ATOMS: atom_id res chain seq x y z
N MET A 1 -6.66 0.17 -24.76
CA MET A 1 -6.09 -0.61 -23.65
C MET A 1 -6.69 -0.09 -22.35
N GLY A 2 -7.38 -0.93 -21.58
CA GLY A 2 -7.90 -0.52 -20.27
C GLY A 2 -6.74 -0.02 -19.42
N ARG A 3 -6.88 1.15 -18.80
CA ARG A 3 -5.86 1.66 -17.87
C ARG A 3 -5.77 0.65 -16.73
N THR A 4 -4.80 -0.27 -16.78
CA THR A 4 -4.44 -1.07 -15.62
C THR A 4 -3.99 -0.08 -14.57
N SER A 5 -4.83 0.15 -13.58
CA SER A 5 -4.53 1.06 -12.49
C SER A 5 -3.48 0.42 -11.60
N ASP A 6 -2.22 0.82 -11.78
CA ASP A 6 -1.07 0.37 -10.95
C ASP A 6 -1.12 0.91 -9.51
N ALA A 7 -2.22 1.53 -9.11
CA ALA A 7 -2.41 2.12 -7.78
C ALA A 7 -2.31 1.06 -6.68
N LYS A 8 -2.86 -0.14 -6.91
CA LYS A 8 -2.75 -1.28 -5.98
C LYS A 8 -1.29 -1.67 -5.76
N GLN A 9 -0.52 -1.79 -6.85
CA GLN A 9 0.89 -2.17 -6.79
C GLN A 9 1.75 -1.09 -6.11
N ARG A 10 1.52 0.18 -6.47
CA ARG A 10 2.18 1.32 -5.83
C ARG A 10 1.92 1.40 -4.32
N LEU A 11 0.72 1.04 -3.85
CA LEU A 11 0.41 0.96 -2.42
C LEU A 11 1.21 -0.16 -1.72
N ILE A 12 1.38 -1.31 -2.38
CA ILE A 12 2.15 -2.44 -1.87
C ILE A 12 3.64 -2.07 -1.79
N GLU A 13 4.19 -1.47 -2.84
CA GLU A 13 5.59 -0.99 -2.88
C GLU A 13 5.85 0.10 -1.85
N ALA A 14 4.96 1.08 -1.73
CA ALA A 14 5.06 2.13 -0.71
C ALA A 14 5.04 1.58 0.72
N MET A 15 4.21 0.56 0.97
CA MET A 15 4.22 -0.12 2.25
C MET A 15 5.54 -0.85 2.50
N HIS A 16 6.08 -1.54 1.49
CA HIS A 16 7.37 -2.20 1.60
C HIS A 16 8.47 -1.21 1.98
N ASP A 17 8.54 -0.08 1.28
CA ASP A 17 9.55 0.96 1.51
C ASP A 17 9.45 1.55 2.92
N LEU A 18 8.24 1.87 3.39
CA LEU A 18 8.02 2.40 4.73
C LEU A 18 8.33 1.40 5.84
N ILE A 19 8.04 0.12 5.63
CA ILE A 19 8.40 -0.94 6.59
C ILE A 19 9.91 -1.18 6.56
N TRP A 20 10.56 -1.07 5.40
CA TRP A 20 12.02 -1.19 5.29
C TRP A 20 12.76 -0.04 5.96
N LEU A 21 12.24 1.19 5.83
CA LEU A 21 12.77 2.40 6.45
C LEU A 21 12.46 2.49 7.96
N GLY A 22 11.52 1.70 8.46
CA GLY A 22 11.03 1.80 9.82
C GLY A 22 10.42 0.52 10.35
N SER A 23 9.25 0.63 10.98
CA SER A 23 8.51 -0.51 11.50
C SER A 23 7.06 -0.43 11.05
N TYR A 24 6.42 -1.59 10.92
CA TYR A 24 5.00 -1.71 10.62
C TYR A 24 4.12 -0.91 11.61
N GLY A 25 4.53 -0.84 12.89
CA GLY A 25 3.82 -0.08 13.91
C GLY A 25 3.83 1.43 13.67
N SER A 26 4.98 1.96 13.23
CA SER A 26 5.16 3.39 12.94
C SER A 26 4.57 3.81 11.59
N THR A 27 4.34 2.85 10.68
CA THR A 27 3.77 3.11 9.37
C THR A 27 2.25 3.33 9.44
N SER A 28 1.78 4.45 8.88
CA SER A 28 0.35 4.79 8.81
C SER A 28 -0.19 4.71 7.38
N VAL A 29 -1.50 4.41 7.24
CA VAL A 29 -2.18 4.38 5.92
C VAL A 29 -1.99 5.69 5.16
N ASP A 30 -2.00 6.83 5.87
CA ASP A 30 -1.78 8.14 5.28
C ASP A 30 -0.38 8.28 4.64
N GLN A 31 0.66 7.83 5.34
CA GLN A 31 2.03 7.85 4.81
C GLN A 31 2.18 6.95 3.58
N ILE A 32 1.56 5.77 3.61
CA ILE A 32 1.54 4.83 2.47
C ILE A 32 0.84 5.49 1.26
N CYS A 33 -0.33 6.09 1.48
CA CYS A 33 -1.06 6.80 0.43
C CYS A 33 -0.25 7.95 -0.16
N LYS A 34 0.41 8.73 0.71
CA LYS A 34 1.26 9.86 0.32
C LYS A 34 2.45 9.39 -0.51
N LEU A 35 3.14 8.34 -0.09
CA LEU A 35 4.29 7.78 -0.80
C LEU A 35 3.88 7.14 -2.14
N ALA A 36 2.76 6.41 -2.17
CA ALA A 36 2.23 5.80 -3.39
C ALA A 36 1.64 6.81 -4.40
N GLY A 37 1.45 8.08 -3.99
CA GLY A 37 0.73 9.08 -4.77
C GLY A 37 -0.74 8.73 -5.00
N VAL A 38 -1.36 8.05 -4.04
CA VAL A 38 -2.76 7.57 -4.10
C VAL A 38 -3.60 8.33 -3.10
N LYS A 39 -4.82 8.72 -3.49
CA LYS A 39 -5.77 9.35 -2.57
C LYS A 39 -6.25 8.33 -1.54
N LYS A 40 -6.44 8.77 -0.30
CA LYS A 40 -6.95 7.93 0.79
C LYS A 40 -8.28 7.24 0.48
N GLY A 41 -9.18 7.88 -0.28
CA GLY A 41 -10.42 7.24 -0.74
C GLY A 41 -10.19 6.07 -1.71
N SER A 42 -9.17 6.16 -2.57
CA SER A 42 -8.77 5.05 -3.45
C SER A 42 -8.10 3.93 -2.69
N PHE A 43 -7.41 4.22 -1.58
CA PHE A 43 -6.88 3.17 -0.70
C PHE A 43 -7.99 2.24 -0.22
N TYR A 44 -9.06 2.79 0.35
CA TYR A 44 -10.20 2.01 0.85
C TYR A 44 -11.03 1.32 -0.25
N HIS A 45 -10.78 1.65 -1.52
CA HIS A 45 -11.35 0.89 -2.63
C HIS A 45 -10.58 -0.40 -2.92
N PHE A 46 -9.26 -0.42 -2.65
CA PHE A 46 -8.39 -1.58 -2.90
C PHE A 46 -8.11 -2.42 -1.66
N PHE A 47 -8.05 -1.77 -0.49
CA PHE A 47 -7.71 -2.39 0.78
C PHE A 47 -8.57 -1.84 1.90
N GLU A 48 -9.23 -2.71 2.66
CA GLU A 48 -10.07 -2.29 3.79
C GLU A 48 -9.24 -1.82 4.99
N SER A 49 -8.00 -2.31 5.11
CA SER A 49 -7.12 -1.99 6.25
C SER A 49 -5.63 -2.04 5.93
N LYS A 50 -4.81 -1.46 6.82
CA LYS A 50 -3.35 -1.58 6.77
C LYS A 50 -2.89 -3.04 6.86
N ALA A 51 -3.59 -3.87 7.63
CA ALA A 51 -3.26 -5.29 7.78
C ALA A 51 -3.50 -6.05 6.47
N GLU A 52 -4.58 -5.76 5.77
CA GLU A 52 -4.87 -6.36 4.46
C GLU A 52 -3.81 -5.98 3.42
N LEU A 53 -3.36 -4.72 3.41
CA LEU A 53 -2.22 -4.30 2.61
C LEU A 53 -0.93 -5.06 2.99
N ALA A 54 -0.70 -5.29 4.29
CA ALA A 54 0.46 -6.05 4.79
C ALA A 54 0.45 -7.49 4.30
N ILE A 55 -0.72 -8.11 4.33
CA ILE A 55 -0.96 -9.47 3.84
C ILE A 55 -0.76 -9.51 2.33
N ALA A 56 -1.31 -8.54 1.59
CA ALA A 56 -1.14 -8.46 0.14
C ALA A 56 0.33 -8.26 -0.27
N ARG A 57 1.09 -7.48 0.50
CA ARG A 57 2.55 -7.38 0.34
C ARG A 57 3.23 -8.72 0.58
N GLY A 58 2.86 -9.44 1.65
CA GLY A 58 3.40 -10.77 1.95
C GLY A 58 3.02 -11.83 0.91
N ALA A 59 1.82 -11.72 0.32
CA ALA A 59 1.32 -12.59 -0.73
C ALA A 59 2.02 -12.36 -2.09
N LEU A 60 2.69 -11.23 -2.28
CA LEU A 60 3.51 -10.96 -3.48
C LEU A 60 4.96 -11.49 -3.36
N GLY A 61 5.30 -12.14 -2.24
CA GLY A 61 6.66 -12.58 -1.89
C GLY A 61 6.84 -14.10 -1.76
N LEU A 62 5.92 -14.90 -2.31
CA LEU A 62 6.04 -16.36 -2.49
C LEU A 62 5.70 -16.75 -3.93
#